data_AF-A0A969BEZ6-F1
#
_entry.id   AF-A0A969BEZ6-F1
#
_cell.length_a   1.000
_cell.length_b   1.000
_cell.length_c   1.000
_cell.angle_alpha   90.00
_cell.angle_beta   90.00
_cell.angle_gamma   90.00
#
_symmetry.space_group_name_H-M   'P 1'
#
loop_
_entity.id
_entity.type
_entity.pdbx_description
1 polymer ?
#
loop_
_entity_poly.entity_id
_entity_poly.type
_entity_poly.pdbx_seq_one_letter_code
_entity_poly.pdbx_strand_id
1 'polypeptide(L)'
;MDFDLPVGHICLLTDDGSQLTGKLAQTLKDKGLMVVVINFPQSIKSSLPLGIERITLENGSDEEIKTQLSTIKINYGEIAAFIHLHPVNQAEAAIIKQVFFLAKHLKTSLTQAGKLGRSCFMTVTRLDGELGCSGKNQLSAITGGLFGLTKSLRWEWQSVFCRAIDLSPDLDTTIATQHILAEFHDPNRLIVEVGYGTGGRMTIKS
;
A
#
# COMPACT_ATOMS: atom_id res chain seq x y z
N MET A 1 2.82 -0.81 21.23
CA MET A 1 2.93 -2.19 20.72
C MET A 1 3.41 -2.02 19.30
N ASP A 2 4.67 -2.34 19.04
CA ASP A 2 5.28 -2.15 17.73
C ASP A 2 4.62 -3.08 16.70
N PHE A 3 4.53 -2.62 15.45
CA PHE A 3 4.01 -3.45 14.36
C PHE A 3 5.15 -4.32 13.90
N ASP A 4 5.12 -5.59 14.30
CA ASP A 4 6.01 -6.61 13.77
C ASP A 4 5.19 -7.60 12.96
N LEU A 5 5.71 -7.95 11.79
CA LEU A 5 5.15 -9.02 10.99
C LEU A 5 5.45 -10.36 11.64
N PRO A 6 4.56 -11.37 11.50
CA PRO A 6 4.88 -12.70 11.99
C PRO A 6 6.15 -13.22 11.31
N VAL A 7 6.95 -14.02 12.04
CA VAL A 7 8.22 -14.56 11.53
C VAL A 7 7.99 -15.29 10.20
N GLY A 8 8.91 -15.10 9.24
CA GLY A 8 8.81 -15.68 7.90
C GLY A 8 7.80 -15.01 6.97
N HIS A 9 7.27 -13.84 7.35
CA HIS A 9 6.38 -13.05 6.49
C HIS A 9 7.06 -11.80 5.95
N ILE A 10 6.53 -11.32 4.81
CA ILE A 10 7.06 -10.16 4.09
C ILE A 10 6.04 -9.02 3.99
N CYS A 11 6.55 -7.84 3.63
CA CYS A 11 5.79 -6.70 3.15
C CYS A 11 5.91 -6.60 1.63
N LEU A 12 4.79 -6.71 0.93
CA LEU A 12 4.68 -6.46 -0.50
C LEU A 12 4.35 -4.98 -0.75
N LEU A 13 5.19 -4.30 -1.51
CA LEU A 13 5.06 -2.88 -1.83
C LEU A 13 4.85 -2.70 -3.34
N THR A 14 3.91 -1.86 -3.78
CA THR A 14 3.86 -1.48 -5.20
C THR A 14 4.75 -0.29 -5.49
N ASP A 15 5.34 -0.28 -6.68
CA ASP A 15 6.15 0.82 -7.17
C ASP A 15 5.26 1.93 -7.75
N ASP A 16 5.45 3.17 -7.28
CA ASP A 16 4.78 4.35 -7.84
C ASP A 16 5.66 5.12 -8.84
N GLY A 17 6.88 4.63 -9.08
CA GLY A 17 7.87 5.22 -9.97
C GLY A 17 8.62 6.43 -9.39
N SER A 18 8.30 6.84 -8.17
CA SER A 18 8.91 7.99 -7.49
C SER A 18 9.99 7.57 -6.49
N GLN A 19 10.68 8.55 -5.91
CA GLN A 19 11.64 8.29 -4.83
C GLN A 19 10.97 7.76 -3.55
N LEU A 20 9.65 7.90 -3.41
CA LEU A 20 8.89 7.41 -2.25
C LEU A 20 8.98 5.90 -2.13
N THR A 21 8.85 5.14 -3.22
CA THR A 21 8.98 3.69 -3.19
C THR A 21 10.32 3.27 -2.62
N GLY A 22 11.44 3.78 -3.14
CA GLY A 22 12.77 3.42 -2.68
C GLY A 22 13.01 3.80 -1.20
N LYS A 23 12.59 5.01 -0.79
CA LYS A 23 12.74 5.49 0.59
C LYS A 23 11.91 4.68 1.59
N LEU A 24 10.65 4.39 1.26
CA LEU A 24 9.77 3.59 2.11
C LEU A 24 10.27 2.14 2.21
N ALA A 25 10.67 1.54 1.09
CA ALA A 25 11.21 0.18 1.07
C ALA A 25 12.47 0.05 1.94
N GLN A 26 13.40 1.01 1.84
CA GLN A 26 14.58 1.07 2.70
C GLN A 26 14.19 1.18 4.18
N THR A 27 13.26 2.09 4.50
CA THR A 27 12.90 2.35 5.91
C THR A 27 12.18 1.15 6.55
N LEU A 28 11.35 0.43 5.78
CA LEU A 28 10.74 -0.83 6.23
C LEU A 28 11.81 -1.92 6.43
N LYS A 29 12.78 -2.02 5.52
CA LYS A 29 13.92 -2.95 5.63
C LYS A 29 14.78 -2.66 6.86
N ASP A 30 15.08 -1.39 7.14
CA ASP A 30 15.85 -0.96 8.31
C ASP A 30 15.15 -1.30 9.64
N LYS A 31 13.81 -1.44 9.61
CA LYS A 31 13.00 -1.94 10.72
C LYS A 31 12.96 -3.47 10.82
N GLY A 32 13.73 -4.17 9.99
CA GLY A 32 13.82 -5.64 9.99
C GLY A 32 12.76 -6.35 9.16
N LEU A 33 11.96 -5.64 8.36
CA LEU A 33 10.97 -6.26 7.51
C LEU A 33 11.62 -6.74 6.20
N MET A 34 11.25 -7.95 5.75
CA MET A 34 11.54 -8.39 4.40
C MET A 34 10.59 -7.67 3.43
N VAL A 35 11.14 -6.94 2.46
CA VAL A 35 10.35 -6.15 1.51
C VAL A 35 10.58 -6.65 0.09
N VAL A 36 9.48 -6.88 -0.62
CA VAL A 36 9.49 -7.18 -2.06
C VAL A 36 8.66 -6.11 -2.77
N VAL A 37 9.18 -5.57 -3.86
CA VAL A 37 8.52 -4.53 -4.66
C VAL A 37 7.92 -5.14 -5.92
N ILE A 38 6.67 -4.80 -6.24
CA ILE A 38 6.01 -5.16 -7.49
C ILE A 38 5.82 -3.93 -8.37
N ASN A 39 6.18 -4.04 -9.64
CA ASN A 39 5.99 -3.00 -10.65
C ASN A 39 4.88 -3.42 -11.60
N PHE A 40 3.91 -2.53 -11.84
CA PHE A 40 2.85 -2.76 -12.81
C PHE A 40 3.37 -2.65 -14.26
N PRO A 41 2.66 -3.23 -15.24
CA PRO A 41 3.03 -3.12 -16.64
C PRO A 41 3.14 -1.67 -17.09
N GLN A 42 4.15 -1.36 -17.91
CA GLN A 42 4.38 -0.03 -18.51
C GLN A 42 4.53 1.13 -17.50
N SER A 43 4.58 0.84 -16.20
CA SER A 43 4.74 1.85 -15.16
C SER A 43 6.21 2.19 -14.97
N ILE A 44 6.47 3.45 -14.61
CA ILE A 44 7.81 3.94 -14.31
C ILE A 44 8.40 3.14 -13.13
N LYS A 45 9.65 2.69 -13.28
CA LYS A 45 10.38 1.97 -12.25
C LYS A 45 11.20 2.95 -11.42
N SER A 46 10.97 2.99 -10.11
CA SER A 46 11.80 3.79 -9.20
C SER A 46 13.21 3.21 -9.04
N SER A 47 14.11 3.98 -8.42
CA SER A 47 15.38 3.43 -7.93
C SER A 47 15.13 2.71 -6.60
N LEU A 48 15.59 1.46 -6.49
CA LEU A 48 15.50 0.68 -5.25
C LEU A 48 16.88 0.54 -4.61
N PRO A 49 16.94 0.51 -3.27
CA PRO A 49 18.18 0.24 -2.56
C PRO A 49 18.62 -1.21 -2.72
N LEU A 50 19.88 -1.48 -2.38
CA LEU A 50 20.47 -2.81 -2.47
C LEU A 50 19.75 -3.84 -1.58
N GLY A 51 19.54 -5.03 -2.14
CA GLY A 51 18.89 -6.16 -1.47
C GLY A 51 17.40 -5.93 -1.20
N ILE A 52 16.72 -5.16 -2.04
CA ILE A 52 15.27 -5.16 -2.18
C ILE A 52 14.94 -5.69 -3.56
N GLU A 53 14.19 -6.78 -3.60
CA GLU A 53 13.86 -7.46 -4.85
C GLU A 53 12.68 -6.81 -5.54
N ARG A 54 12.74 -6.73 -6.88
CA ARG A 54 11.65 -6.23 -7.72
C ARG A 54 11.12 -7.32 -8.63
N ILE A 55 9.81 -7.49 -8.63
CA ILE A 55 9.08 -8.29 -9.61
C ILE A 55 8.32 -7.35 -10.54
N THR A 56 8.51 -7.50 -11.85
CA THR A 56 7.79 -6.71 -12.85
C THR A 56 6.70 -7.57 -13.45
N LEU A 57 5.47 -7.06 -13.43
CA LEU A 57 4.35 -7.65 -14.17
C LEU A 57 4.46 -7.26 -15.65
N GLU A 58 4.28 -8.23 -16.53
CA GLU A 58 4.31 -8.06 -17.98
C GLU A 58 2.99 -7.53 -18.53
N ASN A 59 1.87 -8.13 -18.12
CA ASN A 59 0.53 -7.78 -18.61
C ASN A 59 -0.46 -7.43 -17.47
N GLY A 60 -0.15 -7.82 -16.23
CA GLY A 60 -0.95 -7.52 -15.05
C GLY A 60 -2.34 -8.17 -15.10
N SER A 61 -2.46 -9.30 -15.78
CA SER A 61 -3.66 -10.14 -15.74
C SER A 61 -3.83 -10.79 -14.37
N ASP A 62 -5.06 -11.23 -14.10
CA ASP A 62 -5.42 -11.93 -12.86
C ASP A 62 -4.54 -13.19 -12.63
N GLU A 63 -4.27 -13.95 -13.69
CA GLU A 63 -3.45 -15.18 -13.62
C GLU A 63 -1.96 -14.89 -13.45
N GLU A 64 -1.44 -13.84 -14.10
CA GLU A 64 -0.05 -13.43 -13.89
C GLU A 64 0.17 -12.99 -12.43
N ILE A 65 -0.72 -12.14 -11.91
CA ILE A 65 -0.65 -11.68 -10.52
C ILE A 65 -0.68 -12.86 -9.56
N LYS A 66 -1.60 -13.80 -9.74
CA LYS A 66 -1.67 -15.03 -8.94
C LYS A 66 -0.36 -15.84 -8.98
N THR A 67 0.22 -16.00 -10.16
CA THR A 67 1.47 -16.74 -10.38
C THR A 67 2.65 -16.06 -9.71
N GLN A 68 2.77 -14.74 -9.86
CA GLN A 68 3.84 -13.97 -9.24
C GLN A 68 3.72 -13.93 -7.71
N LEU A 69 2.51 -13.78 -7.16
CA LEU A 69 2.29 -13.89 -5.72
C LEU A 69 2.67 -15.27 -5.18
N SER A 70 2.40 -16.34 -5.92
CA SER A 70 2.81 -17.70 -5.53
C SER A 70 4.34 -17.84 -5.53
N THR A 71 5.00 -17.27 -6.53
CA THR A 71 6.47 -17.23 -6.64
C THR A 71 7.10 -16.44 -5.48
N ILE A 72 6.51 -15.30 -5.13
CA ILE A 72 6.93 -14.47 -4.00
C ILE A 72 6.88 -15.29 -2.70
N LYS A 73 5.77 -16.00 -2.47
CA LYS A 73 5.59 -16.82 -1.27
C LYS A 73 6.65 -17.90 -1.12
N ILE A 74 6.96 -18.59 -2.23
CA ILE A 74 7.96 -19.66 -2.25
C ILE A 74 9.36 -19.11 -1.98
N ASN A 75 9.71 -17.97 -2.57
CA ASN A 75 11.08 -17.45 -2.54
C ASN A 75 11.39 -16.57 -1.32
N TYR A 76 10.39 -15.86 -0.78
CA TYR A 76 10.60 -14.82 0.24
C TYR A 76 9.77 -15.02 1.52
N GLY A 77 8.63 -15.71 1.44
CA GLY A 77 7.73 -15.96 2.58
C GLY A 77 6.30 -15.46 2.38
N GLU A 78 5.41 -15.80 3.31
CA GLU A 78 4.00 -15.42 3.24
C GLU A 78 3.80 -13.91 3.34
N ILE A 79 2.75 -13.38 2.71
CA ILE A 79 2.53 -11.93 2.64
C ILE A 79 1.63 -11.53 3.80
N ALA A 80 2.19 -10.79 4.76
CA ALA A 80 1.44 -10.28 5.91
C ALA A 80 1.15 -8.77 5.81
N ALA A 81 1.92 -8.03 5.00
CA ALA A 81 1.65 -6.63 4.72
C ALA A 81 1.59 -6.39 3.22
N PHE A 82 0.62 -5.59 2.80
CA PHE A 82 0.55 -5.03 1.46
C PHE A 82 0.39 -3.52 1.54
N ILE A 83 1.22 -2.79 0.79
CA ILE A 83 1.13 -1.33 0.65
C ILE A 83 1.10 -1.00 -0.84
N HIS A 84 -0.01 -0.45 -1.31
CA HIS A 84 -0.11 0.12 -2.65
C HIS A 84 0.24 1.60 -2.61
N LEU A 85 1.36 1.97 -3.23
CA LEU A 85 1.65 3.36 -3.60
C LEU A 85 1.05 3.62 -4.98
N HIS A 86 0.07 4.51 -5.05
CA HIS A 86 -0.60 4.84 -6.30
C HIS A 86 0.26 5.83 -7.12
N PRO A 87 0.68 5.49 -8.35
CA PRO A 87 1.43 6.41 -9.18
C PRO A 87 0.57 7.58 -9.63
N VAL A 88 1.17 8.77 -9.67
CA VAL A 88 0.52 9.99 -10.15
C VAL A 88 0.52 10.01 -11.67
N ASN A 89 -0.63 10.32 -12.30
CA ASN A 89 -0.80 10.52 -13.74
C ASN A 89 -0.43 9.31 -14.63
N GLN A 90 -0.58 8.07 -14.14
CA GLN A 90 -0.28 6.85 -14.91
C GLN A 90 -1.45 5.86 -14.90
N ALA A 91 -2.00 5.56 -16.08
CA ALA A 91 -2.88 4.40 -16.35
C ALA A 91 -3.87 4.00 -15.23
N GLU A 92 -4.50 4.98 -14.58
CA GLU A 92 -5.16 4.81 -13.27
C GLU A 92 -6.17 3.66 -13.26
N ALA A 93 -7.00 3.54 -14.30
CA ALA A 93 -8.03 2.49 -14.39
C ALA A 93 -7.41 1.07 -14.47
N ALA A 94 -6.32 0.90 -15.21
CA ALA A 94 -5.64 -0.38 -15.35
C ALA A 94 -4.97 -0.79 -14.03
N ILE A 95 -4.32 0.18 -13.37
CA ILE A 95 -3.64 -0.04 -12.09
C ILE A 95 -4.65 -0.39 -11.00
N ILE A 96 -5.77 0.34 -10.91
CA ILE A 96 -6.80 0.01 -9.91
C ILE A 96 -7.34 -1.39 -10.14
N LYS A 97 -7.63 -1.78 -11.38
CA LYS A 97 -8.03 -3.15 -11.69
C LYS A 97 -7.00 -4.19 -11.20
N GLN A 98 -5.72 -3.92 -11.39
CA GLN A 98 -4.63 -4.79 -10.90
C GLN A 98 -4.56 -4.81 -9.37
N VAL A 99 -4.82 -3.70 -8.68
CA VAL A 99 -4.93 -3.65 -7.21
C VAL A 99 -6.12 -4.48 -6.71
N PHE A 100 -7.25 -4.49 -7.43
CA PHE A 100 -8.37 -5.39 -7.12
C PHE A 100 -7.98 -6.87 -7.27
N PHE A 101 -7.22 -7.24 -8.31
CA PHE A 101 -6.68 -8.60 -8.44
C PHE A 101 -5.69 -8.94 -7.33
N LEU A 102 -4.80 -8.03 -6.95
CA LEU A 102 -3.92 -8.21 -5.80
C LEU A 102 -4.75 -8.43 -4.52
N ALA A 103 -5.74 -7.60 -4.23
CA ALA A 103 -6.62 -7.77 -3.08
C ALA A 103 -7.32 -9.14 -3.08
N LYS A 104 -7.87 -9.55 -4.23
CA LYS A 104 -8.50 -10.87 -4.41
C LYS A 104 -7.57 -12.02 -3.98
N HIS A 105 -6.31 -12.01 -4.43
CA HIS A 105 -5.36 -13.09 -4.15
C HIS A 105 -4.68 -12.98 -2.78
N LEU A 106 -4.63 -11.77 -2.20
CA LEU A 106 -4.02 -11.53 -0.89
C LEU A 106 -4.95 -11.84 0.28
N LYS A 107 -6.27 -11.94 0.06
CA LYS A 107 -7.29 -12.21 1.10
C LYS A 107 -6.87 -13.32 2.06
N THR A 108 -6.54 -14.51 1.55
CA THR A 108 -6.20 -15.66 2.39
C THR A 108 -4.92 -15.44 3.17
N SER A 109 -3.86 -14.94 2.52
CA SER A 109 -2.54 -14.72 3.15
C SER A 109 -2.63 -13.68 4.27
N LEU A 110 -3.24 -12.52 3.99
CA LEU A 110 -3.36 -11.43 4.97
C LEU A 110 -4.29 -11.81 6.13
N THR A 111 -5.41 -12.50 5.87
CA THR A 111 -6.34 -12.88 6.94
C THR A 111 -5.75 -13.95 7.86
N GLN A 112 -4.97 -14.90 7.33
CA GLN A 112 -4.23 -15.90 8.10
C GLN A 112 -3.12 -15.24 8.92
N ALA A 113 -2.29 -14.39 8.31
CA ALA A 113 -1.26 -13.63 9.03
C ALA A 113 -1.86 -12.78 10.16
N GLY A 114 -3.02 -12.18 9.93
CA GLY A 114 -3.75 -11.40 10.94
C GLY A 114 -4.28 -12.20 12.13
N LYS A 115 -4.34 -13.54 12.03
CA LYS A 115 -4.65 -14.43 13.16
C LYS A 115 -3.41 -14.82 13.97
N LEU A 116 -2.23 -14.78 13.34
CA LEU A 116 -0.93 -15.08 13.97
C LEU A 116 -0.33 -13.84 14.65
N GLY A 117 -0.69 -12.66 14.16
CA GLY A 117 -0.17 -11.38 14.65
C GLY A 117 -0.82 -10.25 13.87
N ARG A 118 -0.03 -9.22 13.54
CA ARG A 118 -0.53 -8.08 12.78
C ARG A 118 -0.32 -8.30 11.27
N SER A 119 -1.37 -8.06 10.49
CA SER A 119 -1.33 -7.98 9.03
C SER A 119 -1.97 -6.69 8.55
N CYS A 120 -1.61 -6.21 7.36
CA CYS A 120 -2.18 -4.99 6.81
C CYS A 120 -2.43 -5.00 5.30
N PHE A 121 -3.43 -4.21 4.91
CA PHE A 121 -3.69 -3.78 3.53
C PHE A 121 -3.77 -2.25 3.54
N MET A 122 -2.82 -1.59 2.89
CA MET A 122 -2.75 -0.14 2.84
C MET A 122 -2.77 0.37 1.42
N THR A 123 -3.48 1.47 1.18
CA THR A 123 -3.42 2.23 -0.06
C THR A 123 -2.93 3.63 0.25
N VAL A 124 -2.07 4.17 -0.60
CA VAL A 124 -1.49 5.50 -0.46
C VAL A 124 -1.70 6.23 -1.77
N THR A 125 -2.41 7.35 -1.69
CA THR A 125 -2.69 8.24 -2.81
C THR A 125 -2.04 9.59 -2.56
N ARG A 126 -1.78 10.34 -3.63
CA ARG A 126 -1.35 11.75 -3.55
C ARG A 126 -2.42 12.65 -4.16
N LEU A 127 -3.47 12.97 -3.39
CA LEU A 127 -4.59 13.81 -3.85
C LEU A 127 -4.47 15.25 -3.35
N ASP A 128 -5.15 15.60 -2.26
CA ASP A 128 -5.05 16.92 -1.63
C ASP A 128 -4.55 16.85 -0.18
N GLY A 129 -4.42 15.63 0.38
CA GLY A 129 -4.08 15.43 1.79
C GLY A 129 -5.26 15.71 2.72
N GLU A 130 -6.44 15.99 2.16
CA GLU A 130 -7.67 16.30 2.85
C GLU A 130 -8.79 15.30 2.51
N LEU A 131 -8.43 14.10 2.03
CA LEU A 131 -9.38 13.05 1.65
C LEU A 131 -10.36 13.52 0.57
N GLY A 132 -9.89 14.44 -0.29
CA GLY A 132 -10.68 15.05 -1.34
C GLY A 132 -11.66 16.13 -0.90
N CYS A 133 -11.57 16.59 0.35
CA CYS A 133 -12.50 17.55 0.94
C CYS A 133 -12.04 19.02 0.83
N SER A 134 -10.85 19.29 0.27
CA SER A 134 -10.32 20.66 0.20
C SER A 134 -11.10 21.57 -0.77
N GLY A 135 -11.79 20.98 -1.75
CA GLY A 135 -12.45 21.68 -2.85
C GLY A 135 -11.50 22.42 -3.81
N LYS A 136 -10.18 22.25 -3.68
CA LYS A 136 -9.15 23.04 -4.37
C LYS A 136 -8.56 22.36 -5.61
N ASN A 137 -8.69 21.04 -5.73
CA ASN A 137 -8.02 20.26 -6.78
C ASN A 137 -9.01 19.47 -7.64
N GLN A 138 -8.69 19.27 -8.92
CA GLN A 138 -9.35 18.24 -9.73
C GLN A 138 -8.86 16.87 -9.25
N LEU A 139 -9.75 16.15 -8.56
CA LEU A 139 -9.46 14.84 -7.98
C LEU A 139 -9.86 13.75 -8.96
N SER A 140 -9.01 12.72 -9.10
CA SER A 140 -9.39 11.55 -9.87
C SER A 140 -10.41 10.72 -9.10
N ALA A 141 -11.64 10.66 -9.63
CA ALA A 141 -12.67 9.77 -9.13
C ALA A 141 -12.25 8.29 -9.20
N ILE A 142 -11.36 7.96 -10.14
CA ILE A 142 -10.77 6.62 -10.29
C ILE A 142 -9.92 6.34 -9.05
N THR A 143 -8.95 7.20 -8.72
CA THR A 143 -8.13 7.09 -7.50
C THR A 143 -8.96 7.07 -6.23
N GLY A 144 -10.07 7.83 -6.19
CA GLY A 144 -11.06 7.79 -5.11
C GLY A 144 -11.62 6.37 -4.81
N GLY A 145 -11.65 5.49 -5.80
CA GLY A 145 -12.07 4.09 -5.67
C GLY A 145 -11.21 3.27 -4.69
N LEU A 146 -9.96 3.66 -4.44
CA LEU A 146 -9.08 2.97 -3.48
C LEU A 146 -9.55 3.12 -2.02
N PHE A 147 -10.17 4.26 -1.69
CA PHE A 147 -10.82 4.47 -0.39
C PHE A 147 -12.01 3.52 -0.22
N GLY A 148 -12.85 3.42 -1.26
CA GLY A 148 -13.98 2.50 -1.30
C GLY A 148 -13.55 1.04 -1.17
N LEU A 149 -12.53 0.62 -1.93
CA LEU A 149 -11.93 -0.71 -1.82
C LEU A 149 -11.48 -0.98 -0.38
N THR A 150 -10.67 -0.09 0.19
CA THR A 150 -10.10 -0.28 1.53
C THR A 150 -11.16 -0.36 2.62
N LYS A 151 -12.23 0.44 2.50
CA LYS A 151 -13.42 0.37 3.38
C LYS A 151 -14.14 -0.97 3.28
N SER A 152 -14.39 -1.47 2.07
CA SER A 152 -15.03 -2.77 1.88
C SER A 152 -14.18 -3.90 2.47
N LEU A 153 -12.88 -3.90 2.18
CA LEU A 153 -11.96 -4.93 2.67
C LEU A 153 -11.88 -4.97 4.20
N ARG A 154 -11.96 -3.82 4.88
CA ARG A 154 -12.02 -3.82 6.35
C ARG A 154 -13.19 -4.63 6.90
N TRP A 155 -14.38 -4.47 6.32
CA TRP A 155 -15.57 -5.19 6.77
C TRP A 155 -15.47 -6.67 6.47
N GLU A 156 -14.91 -7.02 5.31
CA GLU A 156 -14.73 -8.41 4.90
C GLU A 156 -13.60 -9.13 5.64
N TRP A 157 -12.53 -8.43 5.99
CA TRP A 157 -11.27 -8.99 6.51
C TRP A 157 -10.98 -8.48 7.93
N GLN A 158 -11.86 -8.81 8.87
CA GLN A 158 -11.81 -8.25 10.24
C GLN A 158 -10.48 -8.48 11.00
N SER A 159 -9.67 -9.48 10.62
CA SER A 159 -8.34 -9.70 11.22
C SER A 159 -7.23 -8.79 10.63
N VAL A 160 -7.46 -8.19 9.46
CA VAL A 160 -6.49 -7.39 8.71
C VAL A 160 -6.64 -5.90 9.03
N PHE A 161 -5.53 -5.22 9.27
CA PHE A 161 -5.51 -3.77 9.43
C PHE A 161 -5.63 -3.09 8.04
N CYS A 162 -6.73 -2.39 7.80
CA CYS A 162 -6.95 -1.67 6.54
C CYS A 162 -6.80 -0.16 6.74
N ARG A 163 -6.01 0.50 5.89
CA ARG A 163 -5.79 1.96 5.93
C ARG A 163 -5.62 2.55 4.54
N ALA A 164 -6.43 3.54 4.19
CA ALA A 164 -6.26 4.39 3.03
C ALA A 164 -5.66 5.72 3.50
N ILE A 165 -4.55 6.11 2.89
CA ILE A 165 -3.81 7.32 3.20
C ILE A 165 -3.88 8.25 2.00
N ASP A 166 -4.36 9.47 2.23
CA ASP A 166 -4.22 10.56 1.30
C ASP A 166 -3.08 11.48 1.74
N LEU A 167 -2.07 11.63 0.88
CA LEU A 167 -0.96 12.54 1.10
C LEU A 167 -1.15 13.78 0.22
N SER A 168 -0.90 14.96 0.77
CA SER A 168 -0.79 16.16 -0.05
C SER A 168 0.37 16.00 -1.05
N PRO A 169 0.20 16.44 -2.30
CA PRO A 169 1.24 16.39 -3.32
C PRO A 169 2.47 17.24 -2.95
N ASP A 170 2.29 18.24 -2.08
CA ASP A 170 3.34 19.15 -1.62
C ASP A 170 4.24 18.52 -0.54
N LEU A 171 3.88 17.35 0.00
CA LEU A 171 4.70 16.66 0.98
C LEU A 171 5.95 16.05 0.33
N ASP A 172 7.12 16.42 0.86
CA ASP A 172 8.37 15.80 0.49
C ASP A 172 8.39 14.30 0.83
N THR A 173 9.31 13.58 0.17
CA THR A 173 9.41 12.12 0.28
C THR A 173 9.70 11.63 1.69
N THR A 174 10.48 12.38 2.48
CA THR A 174 10.86 11.98 3.84
C THR A 174 9.65 12.08 4.77
N ILE A 175 8.95 13.20 4.74
CA ILE A 175 7.74 13.43 5.53
C ILE A 175 6.62 12.46 5.11
N ALA A 176 6.41 12.26 3.80
CA ALA A 176 5.48 11.26 3.29
C ALA A 176 5.78 9.86 3.83
N THR A 177 7.06 9.44 3.82
CA THR A 177 7.49 8.14 4.37
C THR A 177 7.18 8.04 5.87
N GLN A 178 7.46 9.10 6.64
CA GLN A 178 7.17 9.15 8.08
C GLN A 178 5.68 9.00 8.36
N HIS A 179 4.82 9.68 7.60
CA HIS A 179 3.37 9.55 7.73
C HIS A 179 2.86 8.15 7.38
N ILE A 180 3.35 7.55 6.29
CA ILE A 180 3.00 6.16 5.94
C ILE A 180 3.40 5.20 7.06
N LEU A 181 4.60 5.36 7.65
CA LEU A 181 5.02 4.52 8.76
C LEU A 181 4.25 4.77 10.05
N ALA A 182 3.89 6.01 10.36
CA ALA A 182 3.05 6.33 11.50
C ALA A 182 1.70 5.60 11.39
N GLU A 183 1.10 5.59 10.20
CA GLU A 183 -0.14 4.86 9.93
C GLU A 183 0.03 3.34 9.90
N PHE A 184 1.15 2.85 9.37
CA PHE A 184 1.50 1.44 9.40
C PHE A 184 1.53 0.93 10.84
N HIS A 185 2.10 1.71 11.77
CA HIS A 185 2.19 1.38 13.19
C HIS A 185 0.96 1.76 14.02
N ASP A 186 -0.01 2.53 13.50
CA ASP A 186 -1.15 3.09 14.26
C ASP A 186 -1.96 1.98 14.96
N PRO A 187 -2.03 1.94 16.31
CA PRO A 187 -2.78 0.91 17.03
C PRO A 187 -4.30 1.01 16.81
N ASN A 188 -4.80 2.17 16.37
CA ASN A 188 -6.22 2.38 16.17
C ASN A 188 -6.71 1.76 14.87
N ARG A 189 -7.19 0.52 14.95
CA ARG A 189 -7.78 -0.21 13.82
C ARG A 189 -9.13 0.34 13.36
N LEU A 190 -9.74 1.29 14.10
CA LEU A 190 -11.07 1.82 13.82
C LEU A 190 -11.07 2.95 12.79
N ILE A 191 -9.93 3.56 12.50
CA ILE A 191 -9.80 4.56 11.44
C ILE A 191 -9.48 3.83 10.13
N VAL A 192 -10.20 4.13 9.05
CA VAL A 192 -9.90 3.59 7.71
C VAL A 192 -9.17 4.60 6.86
N GLU A 193 -9.54 5.87 6.96
CA GLU A 193 -9.12 6.92 6.04
C GLU A 193 -8.40 8.02 6.80
N VAL A 194 -7.23 8.40 6.31
CA VAL A 194 -6.41 9.44 6.90
C VAL A 194 -5.86 10.34 5.81
N GLY A 195 -6.00 11.65 6.00
CA GLY A 195 -5.37 12.66 5.17
C GLY A 195 -4.17 13.28 5.89
N TYR A 196 -3.11 13.58 5.15
CA TYR A 196 -1.99 14.38 5.59
C TYR A 196 -1.78 15.56 4.64
N GLY A 197 -2.21 16.73 5.06
CA GLY A 197 -2.09 17.98 4.32
C GLY A 197 -1.43 19.09 5.13
N THR A 198 -1.58 20.34 4.67
CA THR A 198 -1.03 21.52 5.35
C THR A 198 -1.60 21.72 6.77
N GLY A 199 -2.83 21.26 7.01
CA GLY A 199 -3.47 21.27 8.33
C GLY A 199 -3.05 20.13 9.27
N GLY A 200 -2.10 19.27 8.85
CA GLY A 200 -1.68 18.08 9.59
C GLY A 200 -2.53 16.85 9.31
N ARG A 201 -2.56 15.91 10.26
CA ARG A 201 -3.30 14.66 10.15
C ARG A 201 -4.80 14.89 10.33
N MET A 202 -5.61 14.45 9.37
CA MET A 202 -7.07 14.47 9.47
C MET A 202 -7.69 13.10 9.23
N THR A 203 -8.87 12.90 9.78
CA THR A 203 -9.63 11.64 9.67
C THR A 203 -11.11 11.95 9.52
N ILE A 204 -11.83 11.12 8.79
CA ILE A 204 -13.30 11.22 8.71
C ILE A 204 -13.92 10.15 9.62
N LYS A 205 -14.96 10.52 10.37
CA LYS A 205 -15.82 9.55 11.04
C LYS A 205 -16.83 9.04 10.02
N SER A 206 -16.69 7.78 9.62
CA SER A 206 -17.68 7.04 8.84
C SER A 206 -18.59 6.24 9.74
#